data_AF-A0A218PFZ1-F1
#
_entry.id   AF-A0A218PFZ1-F1
#
_cell.length_a   1.000
_cell.length_b   1.000
_cell.length_c   1.000
_cell.angle_alpha   90.00
_cell.angle_beta   90.00
_cell.angle_gamma   90.00
#
_symmetry.space_group_name_H-M   'P 1'
#
loop_
_entity.id
_entity.type
_entity.pdbx_description
1 polymer ?
#
loop_
_entity_poly.entity_id
_entity_poly.type
_entity_poly.pdbx_seq_one_letter_code
_entity_poly.pdbx_strand_id
1 'polypeptide(L)'
;MFTLLNRVFTSFSPPKAEKKDGAIRFGVFGASKIAPMALITPAVSHPEVIVQAIAARDRSRAEEFAKKHGIPDVKDTYEDILADPNIDAVFIPLPNGLHYEWSVKAIRAGKHVLVEKPSTSTSTEAEILFNLPELSQPNAPVLLEAFHNRFHPAVQKFMTFISAPDVVHVYTDNMVPSWFTKKTDLEYNYNLGGGSIMALGTYNFALMRMAFGDEPVECLSCETQVFADGVHDRCDHSVVAQFQFPNGLGEAKTTLQGPLWWKPSECRVTHREVVVPDKGLDYEHEKVRTRVATLHGCMHAVLWHRIDVQDEYKVRVKKTGEVLRSWKEQKSYKAYTYKEAGGDQAVGQGEDWWMSYRYQLEAFVDRVKGRKTQYWVTGEDSIKQMKMIDMAYEKSGLGLRPTSEFR
;
A
#
# COMPACT_ATOMS: atom_id res chain seq x y z
N MET A 1 -14.59 -23.03 7.88
CA MET A 1 -13.42 -23.57 7.15
C MET A 1 -13.68 -23.61 5.64
N PHE A 2 -14.80 -24.19 5.19
CA PHE A 2 -15.20 -24.20 3.77
C PHE A 2 -15.31 -22.80 3.13
N THR A 3 -15.89 -21.82 3.83
CA THR A 3 -16.02 -20.43 3.34
C THR A 3 -14.67 -19.73 3.16
N LEU A 4 -13.71 -19.95 4.07
CA LEU A 4 -12.35 -19.42 3.96
C LEU A 4 -11.61 -20.01 2.76
N LEU A 5 -11.63 -21.34 2.62
CA LEU A 5 -10.95 -22.03 1.52
C LEU A 5 -11.53 -21.62 0.16
N ASN A 6 -12.87 -21.54 0.07
CA ASN A 6 -13.54 -21.09 -1.15
C ASN A 6 -13.14 -19.65 -1.51
N ARG A 7 -13.20 -18.71 -0.56
CA ARG A 7 -12.81 -17.31 -0.79
C ARG A 7 -11.38 -17.20 -1.29
N VAL A 8 -10.43 -17.87 -0.61
CA VAL A 8 -9.02 -17.84 -0.99
C VAL A 8 -8.82 -18.44 -2.37
N PHE A 9 -9.42 -19.59 -2.65
CA PHE A 9 -9.36 -20.21 -3.98
C PHE A 9 -9.90 -19.27 -5.07
N THR A 10 -11.10 -18.70 -4.87
CA THR A 10 -11.72 -17.77 -5.82
C THR A 10 -10.90 -16.49 -5.98
N SER A 11 -10.16 -16.05 -4.97
CA SER A 11 -9.28 -14.87 -5.08
C SER A 11 -8.16 -15.07 -6.12
N PHE A 12 -7.63 -16.29 -6.22
CA PHE A 12 -6.57 -16.64 -7.19
C PHE A 12 -7.11 -17.21 -8.51
N SER A 13 -8.32 -17.75 -8.50
CA SER A 13 -9.04 -18.29 -9.66
C SER A 13 -10.41 -17.63 -9.78
N PRO A 14 -10.46 -16.32 -10.04
CA PRO A 14 -11.71 -15.58 -10.01
C PRO A 14 -12.60 -15.92 -11.21
N PRO A 15 -13.92 -15.75 -11.08
CA PRO A 15 -14.84 -15.95 -12.20
C PRO A 15 -14.48 -15.02 -13.36
N LYS A 16 -14.49 -15.55 -14.59
CA LYS A 16 -14.23 -14.78 -15.79
C LYS A 16 -15.42 -13.88 -16.11
N ALA A 17 -15.20 -12.58 -16.14
CA ALA A 17 -16.20 -11.60 -16.56
C ALA A 17 -16.23 -11.50 -18.09
N GLU A 18 -17.44 -11.36 -18.66
CA GLU A 18 -17.61 -10.92 -20.04
C GLU A 18 -17.12 -9.48 -20.18
N LYS A 19 -16.33 -9.22 -21.23
CA LYS A 19 -15.72 -7.91 -21.46
C LYS A 19 -16.70 -6.98 -22.15
N LYS A 20 -16.88 -5.79 -21.59
CA LYS A 20 -17.77 -4.76 -22.14
C LYS A 20 -17.09 -3.99 -23.27
N ASP A 21 -17.91 -3.47 -24.18
CA ASP A 21 -17.45 -2.48 -25.15
C ASP A 21 -16.88 -1.24 -24.43
N GLY A 22 -15.76 -0.73 -24.95
CA GLY A 22 -15.03 0.37 -24.31
C GLY A 22 -14.28 -0.01 -23.03
N ALA A 23 -14.04 -1.30 -22.76
CA ALA A 23 -13.11 -1.73 -21.71
C ALA A 23 -11.72 -1.10 -21.91
N ILE A 24 -11.10 -0.69 -20.80
CA ILE A 24 -9.77 -0.09 -20.78
C ILE A 24 -8.74 -1.17 -21.13
N ARG A 25 -7.98 -0.93 -22.19
CA ARG A 25 -6.91 -1.81 -22.68
C ARG A 25 -5.58 -1.42 -22.06
N PHE A 26 -4.98 -2.34 -21.33
CA PHE A 26 -3.70 -2.17 -20.66
C PHE A 26 -2.54 -2.72 -21.48
N GLY A 27 -1.46 -1.95 -21.55
CA GLY A 27 -0.12 -2.44 -21.82
C GLY A 27 0.65 -2.71 -20.52
N VAL A 28 1.43 -3.79 -20.46
CA VAL A 28 2.23 -4.17 -19.29
C VAL A 28 3.71 -3.97 -19.59
N PHE A 29 4.41 -3.26 -18.70
CA PHE A 29 5.84 -3.05 -18.82
C PHE A 29 6.62 -4.10 -18.02
N GLY A 30 7.21 -5.05 -18.73
CA GLY A 30 8.04 -6.10 -18.19
C GLY A 30 7.27 -7.34 -17.76
N ALA A 31 7.89 -8.51 -17.98
CA ALA A 31 7.43 -9.81 -17.48
C ALA A 31 7.74 -9.95 -15.97
N SER A 32 7.10 -9.10 -15.15
CA SER A 32 7.32 -9.01 -13.71
C SER A 32 6.57 -10.10 -12.92
N LYS A 33 7.15 -10.56 -11.81
CA LYS A 33 6.55 -11.58 -10.94
C LYS A 33 5.24 -11.09 -10.28
N ILE A 34 5.07 -9.77 -10.11
CA ILE A 34 3.89 -9.19 -9.45
C ILE A 34 2.70 -8.98 -10.40
N ALA A 35 2.95 -8.82 -11.70
CA ALA A 35 1.92 -8.52 -12.70
C ALA A 35 0.73 -9.50 -12.71
N PRO A 36 0.92 -10.82 -12.49
CA PRO A 36 -0.20 -11.74 -12.34
C PRO A 36 -1.15 -11.35 -11.22
N MET A 37 -0.65 -11.09 -10.00
CA MET A 37 -1.49 -10.73 -8.86
C MET A 37 -2.02 -9.30 -8.95
N ALA A 38 -1.21 -8.36 -9.46
CA ALA A 38 -1.52 -6.94 -9.42
C ALA A 38 -2.49 -6.47 -10.51
N LEU A 39 -2.47 -7.10 -11.69
CA LEU A 39 -3.30 -6.70 -12.82
C LEU A 39 -4.01 -7.86 -13.51
N ILE A 40 -3.29 -8.92 -13.88
CA ILE A 40 -3.82 -9.94 -14.80
C ILE A 40 -4.97 -10.72 -14.14
N THR A 41 -4.76 -11.26 -12.93
CA THR A 41 -5.80 -11.98 -12.18
C THR A 41 -6.98 -11.06 -11.84
N PRO A 42 -6.80 -9.84 -11.30
CA PRO A 42 -7.89 -8.88 -11.15
C PRO A 42 -8.65 -8.57 -12.45
N ALA A 43 -7.95 -8.44 -13.57
CA ALA A 43 -8.56 -8.17 -14.86
C ALA A 43 -9.47 -9.31 -15.31
N VAL A 44 -9.19 -10.58 -14.98
CA VAL A 44 -10.06 -11.72 -15.35
C VAL A 44 -11.52 -11.50 -14.93
N SER A 45 -11.76 -10.97 -13.73
CA SER A 45 -13.10 -10.73 -13.20
C SER A 45 -13.59 -9.29 -13.33
N HIS A 46 -12.81 -8.41 -13.97
CA HIS A 46 -13.21 -7.03 -14.21
C HIS A 46 -13.80 -6.90 -15.63
N PRO A 47 -15.09 -6.53 -15.80
CA PRO A 47 -15.72 -6.48 -17.13
C PRO A 47 -15.16 -5.36 -18.02
N GLU A 48 -14.68 -4.28 -17.41
CA GLU A 48 -14.15 -3.10 -18.13
C GLU A 48 -12.60 -3.06 -18.24
N VAL A 49 -11.89 -4.18 -18.07
CA VAL A 49 -10.41 -4.23 -18.19
C VAL A 49 -9.96 -5.37 -19.10
N ILE A 50 -9.06 -5.06 -20.02
CA ILE A 50 -8.39 -6.02 -20.91
C ILE A 50 -6.88 -5.82 -20.77
N VAL A 51 -6.12 -6.90 -20.54
CA VAL A 51 -4.65 -6.88 -20.67
C VAL A 51 -4.32 -7.19 -22.11
N GLN A 52 -3.97 -6.17 -22.89
CA GLN A 52 -3.87 -6.24 -24.35
C GLN A 52 -2.46 -6.58 -24.81
N ALA A 53 -1.45 -5.91 -24.24
CA ALA A 53 -0.08 -6.00 -24.72
C ALA A 53 0.93 -6.11 -23.59
N ILE A 54 2.08 -6.70 -23.89
CA ILE A 54 3.26 -6.71 -23.03
C ILE A 54 4.53 -6.46 -23.83
N ALA A 55 5.49 -5.78 -23.23
CA ALA A 55 6.85 -5.69 -23.70
C ALA A 55 7.79 -6.02 -22.54
N ALA A 56 8.99 -6.49 -22.83
CA ALA A 56 10.05 -6.63 -21.84
C ALA A 56 11.41 -6.50 -22.52
N ARG A 57 12.44 -6.11 -21.75
CA ARG A 57 13.83 -6.05 -22.24
C ARG A 57 14.30 -7.33 -22.93
N ASP A 58 13.81 -8.47 -22.47
CA ASP A 58 14.02 -9.76 -23.10
C ASP A 58 12.71 -10.20 -23.75
N ARG A 59 12.70 -10.18 -25.09
CA ARG A 59 11.53 -10.53 -25.90
C ARG A 59 11.06 -11.97 -25.63
N SER A 60 11.99 -12.91 -25.50
CA SER A 60 11.64 -14.33 -25.28
C SER A 60 10.87 -14.50 -23.97
N ARG A 61 11.27 -13.79 -22.92
CA ARG A 61 10.54 -13.75 -21.65
C ARG A 61 9.16 -13.09 -21.79
N ALA A 62 9.02 -12.07 -22.63
CA ALA A 62 7.72 -11.47 -22.91
C ALA A 62 6.78 -12.44 -23.64
N GLU A 63 7.28 -13.20 -24.61
CA GLU A 63 6.53 -14.22 -25.35
C GLU A 63 6.07 -15.37 -24.45
N GLU A 64 6.96 -15.90 -23.61
CA GLU A 64 6.61 -16.93 -22.62
C GLU A 64 5.56 -16.42 -21.63
N PHE A 65 5.74 -15.20 -21.14
CA PHE A 65 4.82 -14.58 -20.20
C PHE A 65 3.44 -14.34 -20.83
N ALA A 66 3.40 -13.80 -22.05
CA ALA A 66 2.18 -13.57 -22.81
C ALA A 66 1.42 -14.86 -23.05
N LYS A 67 2.12 -15.91 -23.51
CA LYS A 67 1.53 -17.26 -23.71
C LYS A 67 0.95 -17.82 -22.41
N LYS A 68 1.69 -17.72 -21.31
CA LYS A 68 1.26 -18.24 -19.99
C LYS A 68 0.01 -17.53 -19.47
N HIS A 69 -0.11 -16.23 -19.71
CA HIS A 69 -1.14 -15.38 -19.13
C HIS A 69 -2.26 -14.99 -20.12
N GLY A 70 -2.18 -15.44 -21.38
CA GLY A 70 -3.17 -15.15 -22.41
C GLY A 70 -3.18 -13.69 -22.86
N ILE A 71 -2.01 -13.03 -22.90
CA ILE A 71 -1.87 -11.66 -23.39
C ILE A 71 -1.74 -11.72 -24.93
N PRO A 72 -2.64 -11.06 -25.69
CA PRO A 72 -2.68 -11.19 -27.15
C PRO A 72 -1.40 -10.72 -27.86
N ASP A 73 -0.86 -9.56 -27.45
CA ASP A 73 0.19 -8.89 -28.20
C ASP A 73 1.50 -8.80 -27.41
N VAL A 74 2.59 -9.19 -28.07
CA VAL A 74 3.95 -8.95 -27.59
C VAL A 74 4.57 -7.85 -28.45
N LYS A 75 4.93 -6.74 -27.81
CA LYS A 75 5.60 -5.60 -28.44
C LYS A 75 7.10 -5.67 -28.18
N ASP A 76 7.87 -5.05 -29.06
CA ASP A 76 9.34 -5.14 -29.04
C ASP A 76 9.92 -4.20 -27.99
N THR A 77 9.33 -3.01 -27.86
CA THR A 77 9.75 -1.97 -26.92
C THR A 77 8.58 -1.46 -26.08
N TYR A 78 8.89 -0.75 -24.99
CA TYR A 78 7.87 -0.05 -24.21
C TYR A 78 7.29 1.13 -24.99
N GLU A 79 8.11 1.80 -25.80
CA GLU A 79 7.69 2.84 -26.74
C GLU A 79 6.62 2.35 -27.72
N ASP A 80 6.73 1.12 -28.23
CA ASP A 80 5.70 0.54 -29.11
C ASP A 80 4.35 0.39 -28.42
N ILE A 81 4.33 0.15 -27.10
CA ILE A 81 3.08 0.15 -26.31
C ILE A 81 2.55 1.58 -26.18
N LEU A 82 3.41 2.56 -25.92
CA LEU A 82 3.01 3.96 -25.79
C LEU A 82 2.49 4.54 -27.11
N ALA A 83 3.04 4.12 -28.24
CA ALA A 83 2.62 4.54 -29.57
C ALA A 83 1.34 3.85 -30.05
N ASP A 84 0.92 2.74 -29.43
CA ASP A 84 -0.26 1.99 -29.87
C ASP A 84 -1.56 2.74 -29.50
N PRO A 85 -2.38 3.15 -30.49
CA PRO A 85 -3.64 3.85 -30.22
C PRO A 85 -4.71 2.94 -29.59
N ASN A 86 -4.52 1.62 -29.58
CA ASN A 86 -5.44 0.66 -28.95
C ASN A 86 -5.12 0.41 -27.47
N ILE A 87 -4.12 1.08 -26.91
CA ILE A 87 -3.75 1.00 -25.49
C ILE A 87 -4.20 2.29 -24.80
N ASP A 88 -5.05 2.16 -23.79
CA ASP A 88 -5.59 3.29 -23.02
C ASP A 88 -4.75 3.58 -21.78
N ALA A 89 -4.21 2.51 -21.16
CA ALA A 89 -3.50 2.57 -19.89
C ALA A 89 -2.24 1.68 -19.90
N VAL A 90 -1.29 2.01 -19.04
CA VAL A 90 -0.12 1.15 -18.79
C VAL A 90 -0.01 0.77 -17.33
N PHE A 91 0.42 -0.46 -17.09
CA PHE A 91 0.85 -0.93 -15.78
C PHE A 91 2.36 -1.07 -15.74
N ILE A 92 2.99 -0.41 -14.76
CA ILE A 92 4.46 -0.29 -14.66
C ILE A 92 4.95 -1.00 -13.38
N PRO A 93 5.18 -2.33 -13.42
CA PRO A 93 5.79 -3.14 -12.35
C PRO A 93 7.30 -3.35 -12.57
N LEU A 94 7.99 -2.30 -12.98
CA LEU A 94 9.43 -2.32 -13.26
C LEU A 94 10.24 -2.26 -11.94
N PRO A 95 11.58 -2.36 -11.96
CA PRO A 95 12.36 -1.95 -10.81
C PRO A 95 12.06 -0.49 -10.43
N ASN A 96 12.05 -0.17 -9.14
CA ASN A 96 11.63 1.14 -8.61
C ASN A 96 12.36 2.32 -9.28
N GLY A 97 13.65 2.18 -9.57
CA GLY A 97 14.46 3.19 -10.27
C GLY A 97 14.00 3.54 -11.70
N LEU A 98 13.14 2.71 -12.31
CA LEU A 98 12.60 2.93 -13.64
C LEU A 98 11.16 3.44 -13.63
N HIS A 99 10.50 3.50 -12.47
CA HIS A 99 9.10 3.94 -12.40
C HIS A 99 8.93 5.38 -12.88
N TYR A 100 9.77 6.30 -12.39
CA TYR A 100 9.70 7.72 -12.75
C TYR A 100 9.75 7.96 -14.26
N GLU A 101 10.82 7.49 -14.93
CA GLU A 101 11.01 7.71 -16.38
C GLU A 101 9.82 7.19 -17.18
N TRP A 102 9.40 5.96 -16.93
CA TRP A 102 8.35 5.32 -17.72
C TRP A 102 6.96 5.88 -17.41
N SER A 103 6.69 6.29 -16.17
CA SER A 103 5.46 7.01 -15.84
C SER A 103 5.41 8.36 -16.54
N VAL A 104 6.50 9.14 -16.54
CA VAL A 104 6.54 10.44 -17.26
C VAL A 104 6.33 10.24 -18.77
N LYS A 105 7.05 9.29 -19.39
CA LYS A 105 6.89 8.96 -20.82
C LYS A 105 5.45 8.55 -21.14
N ALA A 106 4.82 7.73 -20.30
CA ALA A 106 3.45 7.27 -20.51
C ALA A 106 2.42 8.40 -20.39
N ILE A 107 2.54 9.26 -19.38
CA ILE A 107 1.66 10.44 -19.22
C ILE A 107 1.81 11.39 -20.40
N ARG A 108 3.03 11.67 -20.85
CA ARG A 108 3.30 12.50 -22.04
C ARG A 108 2.74 11.90 -23.33
N ALA A 109 2.66 10.56 -23.42
CA ALA A 109 1.98 9.85 -24.50
C ALA A 109 0.45 9.79 -24.36
N GLY A 110 -0.12 10.45 -23.34
CA GLY A 110 -1.56 10.50 -23.08
C GLY A 110 -2.15 9.22 -22.48
N LYS A 111 -1.32 8.30 -21.98
CA LYS A 111 -1.77 7.02 -21.39
C LYS A 111 -2.10 7.21 -19.91
N HIS A 112 -3.15 6.55 -19.43
CA HIS A 112 -3.37 6.41 -17.99
C HIS A 112 -2.27 5.51 -17.40
N VAL A 113 -1.85 5.77 -16.16
CA VAL A 113 -0.70 5.09 -15.54
C VAL A 113 -1.09 4.52 -14.19
N LEU A 114 -0.98 3.19 -14.08
CA LEU A 114 -0.94 2.47 -12.81
C LEU A 114 0.51 2.04 -12.55
N VAL A 115 1.20 2.73 -11.64
CA VAL A 115 2.62 2.47 -11.34
C VAL A 115 2.76 1.71 -10.03
N GLU A 116 3.62 0.69 -9.99
CA GLU A 116 3.86 -0.06 -8.75
C GLU A 116 4.48 0.81 -7.66
N LYS A 117 4.26 0.39 -6.40
CA LYS A 117 4.82 1.09 -5.24
C LYS A 117 6.25 0.62 -4.93
N PRO A 118 7.14 1.52 -4.46
CA PRO A 118 6.97 2.96 -4.43
C PRO A 118 6.98 3.55 -5.85
N SER A 119 6.19 4.58 -6.08
CA SER A 119 6.00 5.21 -7.39
C SER A 119 7.27 5.77 -8.00
N THR A 120 8.28 6.08 -7.19
CA THR A 120 9.57 6.65 -7.60
C THR A 120 10.66 6.24 -6.61
N SER A 121 11.92 6.59 -6.89
CA SER A 121 13.05 6.29 -5.99
C SER A 121 13.36 7.38 -4.99
N THR A 122 12.90 8.62 -5.23
CA THR A 122 13.12 9.78 -4.34
C THR A 122 11.90 10.68 -4.29
N SER A 123 11.78 11.48 -3.24
CA SER A 123 10.70 12.48 -3.13
C SER A 123 10.78 13.55 -4.22
N THR A 124 11.97 13.91 -4.70
CA THR A 124 12.15 14.85 -5.82
C THR A 124 11.49 14.32 -7.10
N GLU A 125 11.68 13.04 -7.42
CA GLU A 125 11.00 12.41 -8.56
C GLU A 125 9.49 12.37 -8.37
N ALA A 126 9.02 12.04 -7.16
CA ALA A 126 7.59 12.05 -6.86
C ALA A 126 6.99 13.45 -7.05
N GLU A 127 7.66 14.49 -6.56
CA GLU A 127 7.22 15.88 -6.72
C GLU A 127 7.11 16.27 -8.19
N ILE A 128 8.08 15.88 -9.03
CA ILE A 128 8.01 16.18 -10.46
C ILE A 128 6.88 15.38 -11.12
N LEU A 129 6.82 14.06 -10.88
CA LEU A 129 5.87 13.16 -11.54
C LEU A 129 4.42 13.53 -11.24
N PHE A 130 4.07 13.77 -9.97
CA PHE A 130 2.69 14.03 -9.57
C PHE A 130 2.26 15.49 -9.79
N ASN A 131 3.18 16.39 -10.12
CA ASN A 131 2.89 17.77 -10.52
C ASN A 131 3.13 18.03 -12.01
N LEU A 132 3.21 16.99 -12.84
CA LEU A 132 3.30 17.13 -14.29
C LEU A 132 2.14 18.01 -14.83
N PRO A 133 2.40 19.02 -15.67
CA PRO A 133 1.37 19.90 -16.22
C PRO A 133 0.23 19.18 -16.95
N GLU A 134 0.53 18.03 -17.56
CA GLU A 134 -0.40 17.16 -18.27
C GLU A 134 -1.51 16.62 -17.35
N LEU A 135 -1.21 16.43 -16.06
CA LEU A 135 -2.18 15.94 -15.07
C LEU A 135 -3.23 16.99 -14.68
N SER A 136 -3.01 18.25 -15.04
CA SER A 136 -3.93 19.36 -14.76
C SER A 136 -4.81 19.75 -15.95
N GLN A 137 -4.63 19.11 -17.11
CA GLN A 137 -5.39 19.44 -18.33
C GLN A 137 -6.82 18.85 -18.31
N PRO A 138 -7.75 19.41 -19.10
CA PRO A 138 -9.01 18.72 -19.39
C PRO A 138 -8.72 17.34 -20.02
N ASN A 139 -9.44 16.31 -19.55
CA ASN A 139 -9.19 14.91 -19.94
C ASN A 139 -7.76 14.41 -19.62
N ALA A 140 -7.14 14.96 -18.59
CA ALA A 140 -5.83 14.52 -18.10
C ALA A 140 -5.78 13.01 -17.87
N PRO A 141 -4.65 12.36 -18.15
CA PRO A 141 -4.47 10.96 -17.79
C PRO A 141 -4.55 10.77 -16.27
N VAL A 142 -5.16 9.66 -15.83
CA VAL A 142 -5.12 9.24 -14.43
C VAL A 142 -3.76 8.62 -14.12
N LEU A 143 -3.11 9.12 -13.06
CA LEU A 143 -1.92 8.53 -12.45
C LEU A 143 -2.27 7.99 -11.07
N LEU A 144 -1.95 6.72 -10.81
CA LEU A 144 -2.13 6.10 -9.50
C LEU A 144 -0.90 5.28 -9.11
N GLU A 145 -0.38 5.53 -7.91
CA GLU A 145 0.55 4.62 -7.24
C GLU A 145 -0.21 3.43 -6.63
N ALA A 146 0.27 2.22 -6.94
CA ALA A 146 -0.39 0.95 -6.62
C ALA A 146 -0.22 0.50 -5.15
N PHE A 147 -0.64 1.34 -4.19
CA PHE A 147 -0.71 0.97 -2.78
C PHE A 147 -1.95 0.11 -2.46
N HIS A 148 -1.96 -1.09 -3.03
CA HIS A 148 -3.13 -1.97 -3.07
C HIS A 148 -3.75 -2.25 -1.70
N ASN A 149 -2.93 -2.43 -0.65
CA ASN A 149 -3.40 -2.75 0.70
C ASN A 149 -4.37 -1.69 1.26
N ARG A 150 -4.21 -0.41 0.89
CA ARG A 150 -5.06 0.69 1.36
C ARG A 150 -6.48 0.64 0.79
N PHE A 151 -6.65 0.04 -0.38
CA PHE A 151 -7.96 -0.20 -0.99
C PHE A 151 -8.69 -1.39 -0.37
N HIS A 152 -8.04 -2.17 0.51
CA HIS A 152 -8.68 -3.33 1.10
C HIS A 152 -9.66 -2.93 2.24
N PRO A 153 -10.87 -3.52 2.31
CA PRO A 153 -11.84 -3.22 3.36
C PRO A 153 -11.35 -3.41 4.78
N ALA A 154 -10.42 -4.36 5.02
CA ALA A 154 -9.77 -4.54 6.32
C ALA A 154 -9.05 -3.28 6.82
N VAL A 155 -8.36 -2.54 5.95
CA VAL A 155 -7.70 -1.28 6.35
C VAL A 155 -8.76 -0.23 6.66
N GLN A 156 -9.80 -0.12 5.82
CA GLN A 156 -10.90 0.82 6.07
C GLN A 156 -11.63 0.54 7.39
N LYS A 157 -11.91 -0.74 7.69
CA LYS A 157 -12.49 -1.16 8.97
C LYS A 157 -11.60 -0.78 10.14
N PHE A 158 -10.30 -1.02 10.03
CA PHE A 158 -9.32 -0.67 11.04
C PHE A 158 -9.34 0.83 11.34
N MET A 159 -9.38 1.66 10.29
CA MET A 159 -9.45 3.12 10.42
C MET A 159 -10.70 3.60 11.16
N THR A 160 -11.83 2.88 11.10
CA THR A 160 -13.05 3.27 11.86
C THR A 160 -12.87 3.22 13.39
N PHE A 161 -11.83 2.55 13.88
CA PHE A 161 -11.54 2.46 15.31
C PHE A 161 -10.52 3.50 15.78
N ILE A 162 -9.93 4.25 14.85
CA ILE A 162 -8.85 5.20 15.10
C ILE A 162 -9.40 6.62 15.13
N SER A 163 -9.05 7.34 16.19
CA SER A 163 -9.28 8.78 16.31
C SER A 163 -7.92 9.47 16.21
N ALA A 164 -7.59 9.98 15.02
CA ALA A 164 -6.28 10.58 14.73
C ALA A 164 -5.80 11.59 15.81
N PRO A 165 -6.62 12.55 16.29
CA PRO A 165 -6.20 13.49 17.34
C PRO A 165 -5.84 12.83 18.69
N ASP A 166 -6.27 11.60 18.91
CA ASP A 166 -6.01 10.86 20.14
C ASP A 166 -4.89 9.84 20.01
N VAL A 167 -4.29 9.64 18.83
CA VAL A 167 -3.18 8.71 18.64
C VAL A 167 -1.91 9.26 19.28
N VAL A 168 -1.25 8.43 20.10
CA VAL A 168 0.02 8.77 20.77
C VAL A 168 1.17 7.85 20.37
N HIS A 169 0.87 6.66 19.88
CA HIS A 169 1.90 5.74 19.41
C HIS A 169 1.37 4.81 18.32
N VAL A 170 2.17 4.61 17.27
CA VAL A 170 1.88 3.64 16.21
C VAL A 170 3.08 2.73 16.01
N TYR A 171 2.88 1.44 16.21
CA TYR A 171 3.88 0.40 15.97
C TYR A 171 3.52 -0.39 14.72
N THR A 172 4.46 -0.57 13.80
CA THR A 172 4.26 -1.37 12.59
C THR A 172 5.39 -2.37 12.40
N ASP A 173 5.06 -3.56 11.90
CA ASP A 173 6.02 -4.65 11.79
C ASP A 173 5.70 -5.55 10.60
N ASN A 174 6.66 -5.69 9.70
CA ASN A 174 6.53 -6.49 8.47
C ASN A 174 7.76 -7.35 8.26
N MET A 175 7.58 -8.59 7.82
CA MET A 175 8.70 -9.47 7.51
C MET A 175 8.41 -10.36 6.32
N VAL A 176 9.48 -10.67 5.59
CA VAL A 176 9.54 -11.74 4.62
C VAL A 176 10.58 -12.76 5.11
N PRO A 177 10.26 -14.07 5.14
CA PRO A 177 11.24 -15.08 5.52
C PRO A 177 12.45 -15.09 4.59
N SER A 178 13.64 -15.33 5.13
CA SER A 178 14.91 -15.29 4.37
C SER A 178 14.97 -16.23 3.17
N TRP A 179 14.21 -17.33 3.17
CA TRP A 179 14.14 -18.28 2.06
C TRP A 179 13.24 -17.82 0.89
N PHE A 180 12.48 -16.73 1.06
CA PHE A 180 11.62 -16.18 0.03
C PHE A 180 12.34 -15.15 -0.86
N THR A 181 13.46 -14.60 -0.39
CA THR A 181 14.29 -13.65 -1.15
C THR A 181 15.70 -14.19 -1.34
N LYS A 182 16.31 -13.90 -2.48
CA LYS A 182 17.70 -14.23 -2.76
C LYS A 182 18.48 -12.94 -2.88
N LYS A 183 19.74 -12.94 -2.45
CA LYS A 183 20.63 -11.77 -2.54
C LYS A 183 20.78 -11.21 -3.96
N THR A 184 20.57 -12.05 -4.99
CA THR A 184 20.59 -11.66 -6.40
C THR A 184 19.31 -10.97 -6.90
N ASP A 185 18.26 -10.93 -6.06
CA ASP A 185 17.00 -10.30 -6.42
C ASP A 185 17.13 -8.77 -6.46
N LEU A 186 16.24 -8.11 -7.20
CA LEU A 186 16.29 -6.66 -7.48
C LEU A 186 16.10 -5.82 -6.22
N GLU A 187 15.39 -6.38 -5.23
CA GLU A 187 15.17 -5.84 -3.90
C GLU A 187 16.49 -5.56 -3.17
N TYR A 188 17.59 -6.21 -3.54
CA TYR A 188 18.93 -6.00 -2.97
C TYR A 188 19.85 -5.18 -3.89
N ASN A 189 19.30 -4.43 -4.84
CA ASN A 189 20.07 -3.53 -5.71
C ASN A 189 19.73 -2.07 -5.41
N TYR A 190 20.64 -1.37 -4.73
CA TYR A 190 20.48 0.03 -4.35
C TYR A 190 20.22 0.96 -5.56
N ASN A 191 20.95 0.75 -6.65
CA ASN A 191 20.87 1.60 -7.84
C ASN A 191 19.57 1.42 -8.64
N LEU A 192 18.78 0.38 -8.33
CA LEU A 192 17.44 0.17 -8.89
C LEU A 192 16.33 0.50 -7.89
N GLY A 193 16.65 1.21 -6.80
CA GLY A 193 15.71 1.60 -5.76
C GLY A 193 15.32 0.44 -4.83
N GLY A 194 16.19 -0.56 -4.66
CA GLY A 194 16.02 -1.66 -3.71
C GLY A 194 16.16 -1.21 -2.24
N GLY A 195 15.94 -2.15 -1.32
CA GLY A 195 16.01 -1.96 0.13
C GLY A 195 14.73 -2.46 0.83
N SER A 196 14.84 -2.91 2.07
CA SER A 196 13.70 -3.31 2.90
C SER A 196 12.76 -2.13 3.18
N ILE A 197 13.29 -0.90 3.33
CA ILE A 197 12.46 0.32 3.44
C ILE A 197 11.61 0.49 2.17
N MET A 198 12.20 0.37 0.97
CA MET A 198 11.49 0.52 -0.31
C MET A 198 10.50 -0.63 -0.54
N ALA A 199 10.89 -1.86 -0.21
CA ALA A 199 10.08 -3.05 -0.46
C ALA A 199 8.87 -3.14 0.49
N LEU A 200 9.12 -3.06 1.81
CA LEU A 200 8.15 -3.35 2.86
C LEU A 200 7.89 -2.14 3.77
N GLY A 201 8.91 -1.33 4.06
CA GLY A 201 8.80 -0.14 4.90
C GLY A 201 7.78 0.87 4.36
N THR A 202 7.61 0.93 3.05
CA THR A 202 6.53 1.68 2.38
C THR A 202 5.15 1.39 2.99
N TYR A 203 4.81 0.12 3.26
CA TYR A 203 3.54 -0.25 3.89
C TYR A 203 3.46 0.15 5.36
N ASN A 204 4.56 0.01 6.10
CA ASN A 204 4.68 0.46 7.49
C ASN A 204 4.38 1.96 7.60
N PHE A 205 5.10 2.76 6.81
CA PHE A 205 5.04 4.21 6.84
C PHE A 205 3.69 4.73 6.37
N ALA A 206 3.10 4.12 5.33
CA ALA A 206 1.76 4.49 4.87
C ALA A 206 0.69 4.27 5.95
N LEU A 207 0.69 3.12 6.63
CA LEU A 207 -0.26 2.85 7.72
C LEU A 207 -0.05 3.77 8.93
N MET A 208 1.20 4.15 9.20
CA MET A 208 1.54 5.08 10.26
C MET A 208 0.99 6.48 9.98
N ARG A 209 1.24 7.03 8.78
CA ARG A 209 0.68 8.31 8.32
C ARG A 209 -0.85 8.29 8.34
N MET A 210 -1.47 7.20 7.87
CA MET A 210 -2.92 7.03 7.93
C MET A 210 -3.48 7.06 9.36
N ALA A 211 -2.82 6.37 10.30
CA ALA A 211 -3.26 6.31 11.69
C ALA A 211 -3.13 7.66 12.41
N PHE A 212 -2.02 8.36 12.20
CA PHE A 212 -1.82 9.71 12.76
C PHE A 212 -2.67 10.77 12.06
N GLY A 213 -3.05 10.56 10.80
CA GLY A 213 -3.73 11.56 9.99
C GLY A 213 -2.86 12.77 9.66
N ASP A 214 -1.54 12.60 9.71
CA ASP A 214 -0.54 13.68 9.58
C ASP A 214 0.81 13.13 9.07
N GLU A 215 1.77 14.02 8.88
CA GLU A 215 3.14 13.73 8.44
C GLU A 215 4.12 13.69 9.62
N PRO A 216 5.21 12.90 9.55
CA PRO A 216 6.25 12.97 10.55
C PRO A 216 6.96 14.33 10.50
N VAL A 217 7.27 14.88 11.67
CA VAL A 217 8.10 16.07 11.86
C VAL A 217 9.56 15.74 11.55
N GLU A 218 10.03 14.58 12.00
CA GLU A 218 11.39 14.10 11.74
C GLU A 218 11.52 12.57 11.92
N CYS A 219 12.60 12.00 11.37
CA CYS A 219 13.06 10.66 11.70
C CYS A 219 14.05 10.74 12.90
N LEU A 220 13.64 10.21 14.05
CA LEU A 220 14.41 10.23 15.30
C LEU A 220 15.59 9.25 15.26
N SER A 221 15.38 8.07 14.69
CA SER A 221 16.40 7.04 14.50
C SER A 221 16.04 6.14 13.32
N CYS A 222 17.04 5.59 12.65
CA CYS A 222 16.86 4.59 11.59
C CYS A 222 18.06 3.65 11.58
N GLU A 223 17.92 2.50 12.24
CA GLU A 223 18.95 1.47 12.32
C GLU A 223 18.75 0.47 11.19
N THR A 224 19.79 0.23 10.39
CA THR A 224 19.73 -0.64 9.22
C THR A 224 20.76 -1.76 9.27
N GLN A 225 20.43 -2.91 8.70
CA GLN A 225 21.38 -3.99 8.41
C GLN A 225 21.51 -4.17 6.90
N VAL A 226 22.76 -4.34 6.45
CA VAL A 226 23.16 -4.53 5.05
C VAL A 226 24.07 -5.77 4.96
N PHE A 227 24.21 -6.36 3.78
CA PHE A 227 25.17 -7.46 3.58
C PHE A 227 26.64 -6.99 3.55
N ALA A 228 26.87 -5.67 3.43
CA ALA A 228 28.18 -5.00 3.47
C ALA A 228 29.17 -5.45 2.35
N ASP A 229 28.67 -5.81 1.17
CA ASP A 229 29.50 -6.22 0.04
C ASP A 229 28.95 -5.77 -1.34
N GLY A 230 29.84 -5.35 -2.23
CA GLY A 230 29.54 -5.08 -3.64
C GLY A 230 28.34 -4.16 -3.84
N VAL A 231 27.39 -4.57 -4.68
CA VAL A 231 26.16 -3.80 -4.98
C VAL A 231 25.14 -3.75 -3.83
N HIS A 232 25.41 -4.48 -2.73
CA HIS A 232 24.52 -4.63 -1.58
C HIS A 232 24.97 -3.80 -0.37
N ASP A 233 26.15 -3.19 -0.42
CA ASP A 233 26.78 -2.46 0.68
C ASP A 233 25.91 -1.31 1.23
N ARG A 234 25.12 -0.68 0.35
CA ARG A 234 24.18 0.40 0.69
C ARG A 234 22.71 -0.04 0.74
N CYS A 235 22.43 -1.32 0.44
CA CYS A 235 21.06 -1.82 0.30
C CYS A 235 20.62 -2.55 1.57
N ASP A 236 19.73 -1.93 2.34
CA ASP A 236 19.20 -2.46 3.59
C ASP A 236 18.36 -3.72 3.36
N HIS A 237 18.54 -4.72 4.23
CA HIS A 237 17.70 -5.91 4.29
C HIS A 237 16.85 -5.98 5.56
N SER A 238 17.18 -5.20 6.59
CA SER A 238 16.40 -5.09 7.83
C SER A 238 16.51 -3.68 8.38
N VAL A 239 15.41 -3.12 8.89
CA VAL A 239 15.34 -1.75 9.42
C VAL A 239 14.47 -1.68 10.68
N VAL A 240 14.92 -0.87 11.64
CA VAL A 240 14.12 -0.34 12.75
C VAL A 240 14.19 1.18 12.69
N ALA A 241 13.06 1.84 12.49
CA ALA A 241 12.99 3.30 12.39
C ALA A 241 11.98 3.89 13.38
N GLN A 242 12.29 5.06 13.92
CA GLN A 242 11.41 5.83 14.78
C GLN A 242 11.19 7.23 14.19
N PHE A 243 9.95 7.71 14.26
CA PHE A 243 9.54 9.00 13.72
C PHE A 243 8.74 9.78 14.77
N GLN A 244 9.01 11.07 14.87
CA GLN A 244 8.19 11.98 15.65
C GLN A 244 7.05 12.49 14.78
N PHE A 245 5.80 12.30 15.19
CA PHE A 245 4.61 12.94 14.61
C PHE A 245 4.13 14.08 15.55
N PRO A 246 3.30 15.02 15.08
CA PRO A 246 2.86 16.14 15.92
C PRO A 246 2.19 15.72 17.24
N ASN A 247 1.51 14.58 17.26
CA ASN A 247 0.74 14.07 18.39
C ASN A 247 1.30 12.77 19.01
N GLY A 248 2.38 12.19 18.47
CA GLY A 248 2.90 10.94 19.02
C GLY A 248 4.13 10.36 18.33
N LEU A 249 4.50 9.15 18.73
CA LEU A 249 5.68 8.43 18.23
C LEU A 249 5.29 7.32 17.26
N GLY A 250 5.97 7.24 16.12
CA GLY A 250 5.87 6.12 15.20
C GLY A 250 7.09 5.21 15.31
N GLU A 251 6.88 3.89 15.40
CA GLU A 251 7.95 2.88 15.32
C GLU A 251 7.63 1.89 14.18
N ALA A 252 8.62 1.63 13.33
CA ALA A 252 8.49 0.71 12.21
C ALA A 252 9.64 -0.31 12.20
N LYS A 253 9.27 -1.59 12.06
CA LYS A 253 10.21 -2.68 11.84
C LYS A 253 9.93 -3.36 10.51
N THR A 254 10.99 -3.61 9.75
CA THR A 254 10.91 -4.36 8.52
C THR A 254 12.12 -5.26 8.29
N THR A 255 11.92 -6.43 7.70
CA THR A 255 13.03 -7.28 7.26
C THR A 255 12.66 -8.16 6.06
N LEU A 256 13.59 -8.28 5.12
CA LEU A 256 13.59 -9.25 4.02
C LEU A 256 14.36 -10.54 4.38
N GLN A 257 14.97 -10.58 5.55
CA GLN A 257 15.76 -11.69 6.11
C GLN A 257 15.12 -12.21 7.41
N GLY A 258 13.80 -12.31 7.42
CA GLY A 258 13.04 -12.78 8.58
C GLY A 258 13.27 -14.26 8.91
N PRO A 259 12.90 -14.71 10.12
CA PRO A 259 12.98 -16.11 10.51
C PRO A 259 12.19 -17.07 9.60
N LEU A 260 12.47 -18.38 9.76
CA LEU A 260 11.86 -19.46 8.97
C LEU A 260 10.33 -19.39 8.94
N TRP A 261 9.73 -19.11 10.09
CA TRP A 261 8.29 -19.01 10.24
C TRP A 261 7.80 -17.61 9.90
N TRP A 262 6.90 -17.53 8.93
CA TRP A 262 6.26 -16.29 8.56
C TRP A 262 5.39 -15.75 9.70
N LYS A 263 5.56 -14.46 10.02
CA LYS A 263 4.69 -13.70 10.92
C LYS A 263 3.81 -12.77 10.09
N PRO A 264 2.49 -12.75 10.31
CA PRO A 264 1.62 -11.75 9.68
C PRO A 264 2.08 -10.33 10.00
N SER A 265 1.89 -9.43 9.04
CA SER A 265 2.13 -8.01 9.25
C SER A 265 1.30 -7.45 10.41
N GLU A 266 1.81 -6.45 11.11
CA GLU A 266 1.12 -5.80 12.22
C GLU A 266 1.14 -4.28 12.06
N CYS A 267 0.00 -3.64 12.38
CA CYS A 267 -0.08 -2.22 12.69
C CYS A 267 -0.89 -2.06 13.97
N ARG A 268 -0.27 -1.53 15.02
CA ARG A 268 -0.85 -1.35 16.36
C ARG A 268 -0.84 0.12 16.72
N VAL A 269 -2.02 0.66 17.00
CA VAL A 269 -2.27 2.07 17.28
C VAL A 269 -2.74 2.21 18.72
N THR A 270 -1.98 2.96 19.50
CA THR A 270 -2.29 3.30 20.89
C THR A 270 -2.80 4.72 20.95
N HIS A 271 -3.96 4.89 21.57
CA HIS A 271 -4.59 6.18 21.82
C HIS A 271 -4.29 6.65 23.24
N ARG A 272 -4.31 7.97 23.46
CA ARG A 272 -4.34 8.55 24.80
C ARG A 272 -5.65 8.21 25.51
N GLU A 273 -5.65 8.47 26.81
CA GLU A 273 -6.86 8.43 27.61
C GLU A 273 -7.80 9.58 27.20
N VAL A 274 -9.08 9.27 26.98
CA VAL A 274 -10.13 10.24 26.68
C VAL A 274 -11.32 10.07 27.62
N VAL A 275 -11.98 11.17 27.99
CA VAL A 275 -13.25 11.12 28.73
C VAL A 275 -14.34 10.59 27.80
N VAL A 276 -15.09 9.59 28.24
CA VAL A 276 -16.21 9.02 27.50
C VAL A 276 -17.53 9.30 28.24
N PRO A 277 -18.60 9.73 27.55
CA PRO A 277 -19.88 10.01 28.20
C PRO A 277 -20.45 8.77 28.90
N ASP A 278 -20.88 8.92 30.15
CA ASP A 278 -21.62 7.91 30.90
C ASP A 278 -22.78 8.57 31.66
N LYS A 279 -24.02 8.29 31.25
CA LYS A 279 -25.22 8.88 31.84
C LYS A 279 -25.52 8.37 33.25
N GLY A 280 -24.86 7.29 33.67
CA GLY A 280 -25.04 6.69 34.99
C GLY A 280 -24.12 7.27 36.07
N LEU A 281 -23.19 8.17 35.71
CA LEU A 281 -22.29 8.82 36.66
C LEU A 281 -22.82 10.18 37.10
N ASP A 282 -22.55 10.53 38.35
CA ASP A 282 -22.82 11.88 38.88
C ASP A 282 -21.80 12.90 38.33
N TYR A 283 -21.91 14.15 38.80
CA TYR A 283 -21.04 15.24 38.34
C TYR A 283 -19.61 15.19 38.90
N GLU A 284 -19.37 14.45 39.99
CA GLU A 284 -18.05 14.34 40.66
C GLU A 284 -17.18 13.24 40.04
N HIS A 285 -17.79 12.28 39.34
CA HIS A 285 -17.10 11.17 38.70
C HIS A 285 -16.99 11.34 37.19
N GLU A 286 -15.96 10.77 36.62
CA GLU A 286 -15.83 10.63 35.17
C GLU A 286 -15.42 9.23 34.77
N LYS A 287 -15.84 8.85 33.56
CA LYS A 287 -15.39 7.64 32.90
C LYS A 287 -14.41 8.01 31.82
N VAL A 288 -13.27 7.35 31.83
CA VAL A 288 -12.21 7.51 30.83
C VAL A 288 -11.95 6.19 30.11
N ARG A 289 -11.44 6.29 28.88
CA ARG A 289 -11.09 5.16 28.03
C ARG A 289 -9.72 5.36 27.40
N THR A 290 -8.87 4.35 27.49
CA THR A 290 -7.68 4.19 26.63
C THR A 290 -7.96 3.10 25.61
N ARG A 291 -7.53 3.27 24.35
CA ARG A 291 -7.77 2.30 23.28
C ARG A 291 -6.46 1.85 22.62
N VAL A 292 -6.35 0.54 22.40
CA VAL A 292 -5.37 -0.04 21.48
C VAL A 292 -6.11 -0.78 20.37
N ALA A 293 -5.84 -0.39 19.12
CA ALA A 293 -6.36 -1.08 17.95
C ALA A 293 -5.20 -1.73 17.17
N THR A 294 -5.31 -3.01 16.82
CA THR A 294 -4.27 -3.74 16.10
C THR A 294 -4.82 -4.40 14.85
N LEU A 295 -4.25 -4.10 13.69
CA LEU A 295 -4.50 -4.80 12.43
C LEU A 295 -3.39 -5.82 12.17
N HIS A 296 -3.78 -7.09 12.11
CA HIS A 296 -2.92 -8.19 11.69
C HIS A 296 -3.18 -8.57 10.23
N GLY A 297 -2.13 -8.83 9.45
CA GLY A 297 -2.20 -9.34 8.08
C GLY A 297 -2.55 -8.28 7.03
N CYS A 298 -2.26 -6.99 7.25
CA CYS A 298 -2.63 -5.89 6.35
C CYS A 298 -2.23 -6.08 4.86
N MET A 299 -1.06 -6.63 4.55
CA MET A 299 -0.60 -6.83 3.16
C MET A 299 -1.28 -8.02 2.48
N HIS A 300 -1.63 -9.04 3.26
CA HIS A 300 -2.16 -10.32 2.78
C HIS A 300 -3.60 -10.55 3.27
N ALA A 301 -4.35 -9.45 3.43
CA ALA A 301 -5.61 -9.46 4.16
C ALA A 301 -6.66 -10.41 3.57
N VAL A 302 -6.62 -10.64 2.26
CA VAL A 302 -7.49 -11.61 1.56
C VAL A 302 -7.22 -13.06 2.01
N LEU A 303 -5.96 -13.43 2.23
CA LEU A 303 -5.57 -14.73 2.79
C LEU A 303 -6.08 -14.82 4.22
N TRP A 304 -5.67 -13.85 5.04
CA TRP A 304 -6.11 -13.73 6.42
C TRP A 304 -5.78 -12.34 6.98
N HIS A 305 -6.71 -11.80 7.76
CA HIS A 305 -6.47 -10.68 8.65
C HIS A 305 -7.33 -10.83 9.92
N ARG A 306 -7.00 -10.03 10.92
CA ARG A 306 -7.79 -9.82 12.14
C ARG A 306 -7.56 -8.40 12.64
N ILE A 307 -8.61 -7.75 13.10
CA ILE A 307 -8.53 -6.44 13.75
C ILE A 307 -8.92 -6.63 15.21
N ASP A 308 -8.01 -6.39 16.14
CA ASP A 308 -8.28 -6.45 17.57
C ASP A 308 -8.44 -5.05 18.13
N VAL A 309 -9.52 -4.80 18.87
CA VAL A 309 -9.77 -3.54 19.57
C VAL A 309 -9.86 -3.86 21.05
N GLN A 310 -8.94 -3.29 21.82
CA GLN A 310 -8.89 -3.39 23.26
C GLN A 310 -9.12 -2.01 23.87
N ASP A 311 -10.21 -1.89 24.62
CA ASP A 311 -10.54 -0.71 25.41
C ASP A 311 -10.29 -0.99 26.89
N GLU A 312 -9.58 -0.09 27.56
CA GLU A 312 -9.47 -0.07 29.02
C GLU A 312 -10.27 1.12 29.54
N TYR A 313 -11.24 0.84 30.40
CA TYR A 313 -12.09 1.84 31.02
C TYR A 313 -11.72 2.02 32.48
N LYS A 314 -11.78 3.27 32.96
CA LYS A 314 -11.66 3.61 34.38
C LYS A 314 -12.77 4.58 34.76
N VAL A 315 -13.34 4.42 35.94
CA VAL A 315 -14.17 5.43 36.60
C VAL A 315 -13.36 6.01 37.75
N ARG A 316 -13.22 7.32 37.76
CA ARG A 316 -12.42 8.04 38.77
C ARG A 316 -13.13 9.28 39.28
N VAL A 317 -12.74 9.72 40.47
CA VAL A 317 -13.16 11.01 41.03
C VAL A 317 -12.43 12.13 40.29
N LYS A 318 -13.15 13.10 39.71
CA LYS A 318 -12.57 14.17 38.89
C LYS A 318 -11.53 15.00 39.64
N LYS A 319 -11.79 15.29 40.91
CA LYS A 319 -10.95 16.19 41.72
C LYS A 319 -9.65 15.54 42.19
N THR A 320 -9.69 14.26 42.56
CA THR A 320 -8.53 13.56 43.15
C THR A 320 -7.82 12.64 42.17
N GLY A 321 -8.47 12.25 41.08
CA GLY A 321 -7.98 11.23 40.16
C GLY A 321 -8.06 9.79 40.71
N GLU A 322 -8.63 9.61 41.90
CA GLU A 322 -8.77 8.29 42.54
C GLU A 322 -9.63 7.37 41.68
N VAL A 323 -9.04 6.23 41.27
CA VAL A 323 -9.73 5.24 40.44
C VAL A 323 -10.59 4.36 41.33
N LEU A 324 -11.90 4.43 41.13
CA LEU A 324 -12.88 3.64 41.87
C LEU A 324 -13.10 2.26 41.25
N ARG A 325 -13.01 2.18 39.92
CA ARG A 325 -13.22 0.94 39.17
C ARG A 325 -12.48 0.99 37.84
N SER A 326 -11.93 -0.15 37.42
CA SER A 326 -11.37 -0.33 36.08
C SER A 326 -11.74 -1.68 35.48
N TRP A 327 -11.91 -1.75 34.16
CA TRP A 327 -12.11 -3.01 33.44
C TRP A 327 -11.59 -2.91 32.01
N LYS A 328 -11.44 -4.06 31.36
CA LYS A 328 -10.99 -4.17 29.96
C LYS A 328 -12.04 -4.87 29.13
N GLU A 329 -12.19 -4.41 27.90
CA GLU A 329 -13.02 -5.04 26.87
C GLU A 329 -12.15 -5.30 25.64
N GLN A 330 -12.27 -6.49 25.05
CA GLN A 330 -11.55 -6.85 23.84
C GLN A 330 -12.52 -7.48 22.84
N LYS A 331 -12.46 -7.01 21.59
CA LYS A 331 -13.24 -7.56 20.47
C LYS A 331 -12.37 -7.68 19.23
N SER A 332 -12.62 -8.73 18.45
CA SER A 332 -11.95 -8.97 17.18
C SER A 332 -12.91 -8.84 16.01
N TYR A 333 -12.43 -8.27 14.90
CA TYR A 333 -13.21 -7.99 13.70
C TYR A 333 -12.51 -8.48 12.44
N LYS A 334 -13.29 -8.64 11.38
CA LYS A 334 -12.85 -8.88 10.00
C LYS A 334 -13.70 -8.04 9.05
N ALA A 335 -13.14 -7.67 7.91
CA ALA A 335 -13.86 -7.03 6.80
C ALA A 335 -13.20 -7.44 5.47
N TYR A 336 -13.95 -8.18 4.66
CA TYR A 336 -13.58 -8.60 3.30
C TYR A 336 -14.33 -7.81 2.24
N THR A 337 -15.43 -7.15 2.60
CA THR A 337 -16.19 -6.22 1.75
C THR A 337 -16.29 -4.83 2.39
N TYR A 338 -16.50 -3.80 1.57
CA TYR A 338 -16.70 -2.44 2.06
C TYR A 338 -17.94 -2.30 2.96
N LYS A 339 -18.99 -3.08 2.69
CA LYS A 339 -20.17 -3.18 3.57
C LYS A 339 -19.80 -3.63 4.99
N GLU A 340 -18.91 -4.61 5.12
CA GLU A 340 -18.40 -5.08 6.43
C GLU A 340 -17.46 -4.06 7.08
N ALA A 341 -16.71 -3.30 6.27
CA ALA A 341 -15.86 -2.23 6.77
C ALA A 341 -16.66 -1.15 7.49
N GLY A 342 -17.84 -0.81 6.97
CA GLY A 342 -18.68 0.24 7.56
C GLY A 342 -18.07 1.63 7.38
N GLY A 343 -18.55 2.59 8.17
CA GLY A 343 -18.14 4.00 8.06
C GLY A 343 -18.51 4.60 6.70
N ASP A 344 -17.73 5.58 6.25
CA ASP A 344 -17.94 6.28 4.96
C ASP A 344 -17.81 5.36 3.74
N GLN A 345 -17.23 4.18 3.95
CA GLN A 345 -16.93 3.22 2.89
C GLN A 345 -18.05 2.22 2.67
N ALA A 346 -19.08 2.16 3.53
CA ALA A 346 -20.08 1.09 3.56
C ALA A 346 -20.89 0.88 2.26
N VAL A 347 -20.97 1.90 1.40
CA VAL A 347 -21.71 1.87 0.12
C VAL A 347 -20.89 1.33 -1.05
N GLY A 348 -19.59 1.06 -0.83
CA GLY A 348 -18.69 0.57 -1.85
C GLY A 348 -19.03 -0.84 -2.33
N GLN A 349 -18.87 -1.06 -3.62
CA GLN A 349 -18.95 -2.40 -4.21
C GLN A 349 -17.74 -3.25 -3.85
N GLY A 350 -17.93 -4.56 -3.78
CA GLY A 350 -16.85 -5.49 -3.50
C GLY A 350 -17.36 -6.86 -3.17
N GLU A 351 -16.63 -7.88 -3.62
CA GLU A 351 -16.88 -9.26 -3.25
C GLU A 351 -15.87 -9.68 -2.18
N ASP A 352 -16.25 -10.65 -1.34
CA ASP A 352 -15.39 -11.11 -0.25
C ASP A 352 -14.09 -11.75 -0.76
N TRP A 353 -14.08 -12.29 -1.97
CA TRP A 353 -12.91 -12.87 -2.65
C TRP A 353 -12.09 -11.85 -3.44
N TRP A 354 -12.49 -10.58 -3.51
CA TRP A 354 -11.66 -9.57 -4.16
C TRP A 354 -10.35 -9.37 -3.40
N MET A 355 -9.23 -9.59 -4.08
CA MET A 355 -7.94 -9.16 -3.59
C MET A 355 -7.89 -7.63 -3.49
N SER A 356 -7.00 -7.12 -2.66
CA SER A 356 -6.69 -5.68 -2.58
C SER A 356 -6.38 -5.07 -3.95
N TYR A 357 -5.67 -5.78 -4.82
CA TYR A 357 -5.41 -5.37 -6.20
C TYR A 357 -6.68 -5.21 -7.05
N ARG A 358 -7.72 -6.02 -6.82
CA ARG A 358 -9.00 -5.92 -7.54
C ARG A 358 -9.80 -4.70 -7.09
N TYR A 359 -9.79 -4.38 -5.79
CA TYR A 359 -10.36 -3.12 -5.28
C TYR A 359 -9.63 -1.89 -5.83
N GLN A 360 -8.30 -1.94 -5.90
CA GLN A 360 -7.50 -0.87 -6.50
C GLN A 360 -7.80 -0.69 -7.99
N LEU A 361 -7.84 -1.80 -8.75
CA LEU A 361 -8.13 -1.75 -10.18
C LEU A 361 -9.52 -1.17 -10.45
N GLU A 362 -10.52 -1.52 -9.63
CA GLU A 362 -11.86 -0.91 -9.72
C GLU A 362 -11.79 0.61 -9.54
N ALA A 363 -11.14 1.07 -8.47
CA ALA A 363 -11.02 2.51 -8.21
C ALA A 363 -10.28 3.24 -9.34
N PHE A 364 -9.24 2.61 -9.92
CA PHE A 364 -8.54 3.16 -11.08
C PHE A 364 -9.46 3.29 -12.30
N VAL A 365 -10.20 2.23 -12.64
CA VAL A 365 -11.13 2.22 -13.78
C VAL A 365 -12.26 3.23 -13.56
N ASP A 366 -12.83 3.29 -12.37
CA ASP A 366 -13.84 4.28 -12.01
C ASP A 366 -13.32 5.70 -12.24
N ARG A 367 -12.09 5.99 -11.79
CA ARG A 367 -11.49 7.31 -11.99
C ARG A 367 -11.29 7.64 -13.46
N VAL A 368 -10.77 6.71 -14.25
CA VAL A 368 -10.59 6.86 -15.70
C VAL A 368 -11.92 7.12 -16.40
N LYS A 369 -12.99 6.46 -15.95
CA LYS A 369 -14.35 6.61 -16.51
C LYS A 369 -15.11 7.82 -15.95
N GLY A 370 -14.47 8.66 -15.13
CA GLY A 370 -15.12 9.83 -14.51
C GLY A 370 -16.15 9.49 -13.44
N ARG A 371 -16.13 8.26 -12.91
CA ARG A 371 -17.01 7.79 -11.83
C ARG A 371 -16.40 8.11 -10.46
N LYS A 372 -17.25 8.19 -9.44
CA LYS A 372 -16.82 8.41 -8.06
C LYS A 372 -16.05 7.17 -7.57
N THR A 373 -14.85 7.38 -7.05
CA THR A 373 -14.07 6.32 -6.42
C THR A 373 -14.40 6.19 -4.94
N GLN A 374 -14.38 4.96 -4.43
CA GLN A 374 -14.68 4.67 -3.03
C GLN A 374 -13.54 5.11 -2.10
N TYR A 375 -12.31 4.73 -2.47
CA TYR A 375 -11.06 5.16 -1.84
C TYR A 375 -10.09 5.59 -2.93
N TRP A 376 -9.16 6.50 -2.62
CA TRP A 376 -8.14 6.96 -3.55
C TRP A 376 -6.84 7.32 -2.82
N VAL A 377 -5.70 7.01 -3.46
CA VAL A 377 -4.38 7.48 -3.04
C VAL A 377 -4.04 8.67 -3.92
N THR A 378 -3.92 9.86 -3.33
CA THR A 378 -3.66 11.10 -4.06
C THR A 378 -2.17 11.22 -4.42
N GLY A 379 -1.85 12.00 -5.45
CA GLY A 379 -0.45 12.30 -5.78
C GLY A 379 0.28 13.04 -4.66
N GLU A 380 -0.43 13.92 -3.93
CA GLU A 380 0.11 14.57 -2.73
C GLU A 380 0.52 13.56 -1.66
N ASP A 381 -0.30 12.52 -1.47
CA ASP A 381 0.00 11.46 -0.52
C ASP A 381 1.21 10.61 -0.96
N SER A 382 1.34 10.31 -2.25
CA SER A 382 2.52 9.67 -2.83
C SER A 382 3.80 10.50 -2.65
N ILE A 383 3.72 11.83 -2.82
CA ILE A 383 4.84 12.74 -2.55
C ILE A 383 5.25 12.67 -1.07
N LYS A 384 4.28 12.83 -0.17
CA LYS A 384 4.49 12.78 1.29
C LYS A 384 5.05 11.42 1.74
N GLN A 385 4.57 10.34 1.15
CA GLN A 385 5.10 9.00 1.36
C GLN A 385 6.59 8.91 1.03
N MET A 386 7.01 9.44 -0.13
CA MET A 386 8.42 9.44 -0.51
C MET A 386 9.27 10.38 0.35
N LYS A 387 8.73 11.51 0.82
CA LYS A 387 9.43 12.38 1.77
C LYS A 387 9.75 11.67 3.08
N MET A 388 8.80 10.92 3.63
CA MET A 388 9.03 10.11 4.83
C MET A 388 10.07 9.00 4.61
N ILE A 389 10.10 8.40 3.41
CA ILE A 389 11.09 7.39 3.04
C ILE A 389 12.49 8.02 2.95
N ASP A 390 12.61 9.18 2.29
CA ASP A 390 13.87 9.93 2.18
C ASP A 390 14.40 10.31 3.57
N MET A 391 13.55 10.80 4.48
CA MET A 391 13.93 11.07 5.89
C MET A 391 14.55 9.84 6.56
N ALA A 392 13.99 8.65 6.34
CA ALA A 392 14.51 7.41 6.91
C ALA A 392 15.89 7.05 6.33
N TYR A 393 16.10 7.26 5.03
CA TYR A 393 17.37 6.98 4.38
C TYR A 393 18.46 7.97 4.76
N GLU A 394 18.13 9.25 4.88
CA GLU A 394 19.06 10.25 5.41
C GLU A 394 19.45 9.91 6.84
N LYS A 395 18.48 9.55 7.69
CA LYS A 395 18.74 9.22 9.08
C LYS A 395 19.56 7.94 9.28
N SER A 396 19.44 6.97 8.37
CA SER A 396 20.23 5.73 8.43
C SER A 396 21.69 5.89 7.99
N GLY A 397 22.02 6.98 7.30
CA GLY A 397 23.36 7.18 6.72
C GLY A 397 23.64 6.40 5.43
N LEU A 398 22.67 5.63 4.92
CA LEU A 398 22.78 4.95 3.62
C LEU A 398 22.67 5.91 2.43
N GLY A 399 22.15 7.12 2.67
CA GLY A 399 21.94 8.15 1.65
C GLY A 399 20.72 7.89 0.77
N LEU A 400 20.29 8.95 0.07
CA LEU A 400 19.18 8.89 -0.87
C LEU A 400 19.49 8.00 -2.07
N ARG A 401 18.47 7.32 -2.57
CA ARG A 401 18.60 6.50 -3.78
C ARG A 401 18.96 7.39 -4.99
N PRO A 402 19.63 6.84 -6.02
CA PRO A 402 19.97 7.62 -7.19
C PRO A 402 18.71 8.14 -7.87
N THR A 403 18.64 9.46 -8.04
CA THR A 403 17.62 10.10 -8.89
C THR A 403 17.91 9.77 -10.36
N SER A 404 16.86 9.51 -11.12
CA SER A 404 16.90 9.28 -12.55
C SER A 404 17.61 10.43 -13.28
N GLU A 405 18.43 10.08 -14.27
CA GLU A 405 19.05 11.03 -15.19
C GLU A 405 18.08 11.51 -16.28
N PHE A 406 16.89 10.90 -16.37
CA PHE A 406 15.83 11.32 -17.28
C PHE A 406 15.33 12.73 -16.94
N ARG A 407 15.15 13.58 -17.96
CA ARG A 407 14.69 14.97 -17.84
C ARG A 407 13.53 15.23 -18.80
#